data_AF-A0A354TFG0-F1
#
_entry.id   AF-A0A354TFG0-F1
#
_cell.length_a   1.000
_cell.length_b   1.000
_cell.length_c   1.000
_cell.angle_alpha   90.00
_cell.angle_beta   90.00
_cell.angle_gamma   90.00
#
_symmetry.space_group_name_H-M   'P 1'
#
loop_
_entity.id
_entity.type
_entity.pdbx_description
1 polymer ?
#
loop_
_entity_poly.entity_id
_entity_poly.type
_entity_poly.pdbx_seq_one_letter_code
_entity_poly.pdbx_strand_id
1 'polypeptide(L)' 'MHSSLELKREVEAVQIPSGDMITLPIGMKVIITQSLGGTYTVA' A
#
# COMPACT_ATOMS: atom_id res chain seq x y z
N MET A 1 -10.64 9.49 11.26
CA MET A 1 -10.25 8.10 11.60
C MET A 1 -9.84 7.43 10.31
N HIS A 2 -8.60 6.97 10.19
CA HIS A 2 -8.17 6.26 8.98
C HIS A 2 -8.58 4.79 9.12
N SER A 3 -9.52 4.36 8.29
CA SER A 3 -9.99 2.99 8.25
C SER A 3 -8.91 2.12 7.60
N SER A 4 -8.50 1.05 8.27
CA SER A 4 -7.65 0.02 7.64
C SER A 4 -8.45 -0.70 6.55
N LEU A 5 -7.83 -0.93 5.39
CA LEU A 5 -8.38 -1.68 4.27
C LEU A 5 -7.59 -2.97 4.06
N GLU A 6 -8.25 -3.98 3.50
CA GLU A 6 -7.63 -5.26 3.18
C GLU A 6 -7.35 -5.36 1.68
N LEU A 7 -6.13 -5.76 1.32
CA LEU A 7 -5.76 -5.97 -0.07
C LEU A 7 -6.51 -7.18 -0.65
N LYS A 8 -7.26 -6.97 -1.73
CA LYS A 8 -8.04 -8.04 -2.40
C LYS A 8 -7.23 -8.87 -3.39
N ARG A 9 -5.97 -8.53 -3.59
CA ARG A 9 -5.02 -9.19 -4.48
C ARG A 9 -3.60 -8.89 -4.01
N GLU A 10 -2.64 -9.64 -4.53
CA GLU A 10 -1.24 -9.26 -4.44
C GLU A 10 -1.01 -7.94 -5.20
N VAL A 11 -0.19 -7.07 -4.62
CA VAL A 11 0.09 -5.73 -5.16
C VAL A 11 1.59 -5.52 -5.20
N GLU A 12 2.13 -5.21 -6.37
CA GLU A 12 3.49 -4.69 -6.47
C GLU A 12 3.52 -3.26 -5.95
N ALA A 13 4.45 -2.99 -5.04
CA ALA A 13 4.64 -1.70 -4.40
C ALA A 13 6.12 -1.33 -4.41
N VAL A 14 6.38 -0.03 -4.32
CA VAL A 14 7.74 0.52 -4.17
C VAL A 14 7.89 0.98 -2.73
N GLN A 15 8.93 0.54 -2.04
CA GLN A 15 9.21 1.01 -0.69
C GLN A 15 9.69 2.47 -0.71
N ILE A 16 9.15 3.27 0.19
CA ILE A 16 9.62 4.62 0.45
C ILE A 16 10.39 4.58 1.78
N PRO A 17 11.65 5.05 1.85
CA PRO A 17 12.37 5.82 0.83
C PRO A 17 13.35 5.01 -0.05
N SER A 18 13.55 3.70 0.16
CA SER A 18 14.65 2.98 -0.52
C SER A 18 14.46 2.82 -2.03
N GLY A 19 13.21 2.78 -2.51
CA GLY A 19 12.87 2.55 -3.91
C GLY A 19 12.80 1.08 -4.32
N ASP A 20 12.99 0.14 -3.39
CA ASP A 20 12.95 -1.28 -3.70
C ASP A 20 11.53 -1.75 -4.07
N MET A 21 11.43 -2.60 -5.10
CA MET A 21 10.18 -3.26 -5.45
C MET A 21 9.89 -4.40 -4.47
N ILE A 22 8.67 -4.42 -3.94
CA ILE A 22 8.16 -5.48 -3.08
C ILE A 22 6.77 -5.92 -3.52
N THR A 23 6.37 -7.12 -3.11
CA THR A 23 5.02 -7.63 -3.31
C THR A 23 4.30 -7.66 -1.97
N LEU A 24 3.18 -6.95 -1.87
CA LEU A 24 2.27 -7.00 -0.73
C LEU A 24 1.28 -8.15 -0.95
N PRO A 25 1.16 -9.09 0.00
CA PRO A 25 0.28 -10.24 -0.17
C PRO A 25 -1.20 -9.86 -0.11
N ILE A 26 -2.04 -10.66 -0.78
CA ILE A 26 -3.49 -10.62 -0.60
C ILE A 26 -3.85 -10.80 0.89
N GLY A 27 -4.88 -10.09 1.35
CA GLY A 27 -5.33 -10.13 2.74
C GLY A 27 -4.54 -9.22 3.69
N MET A 28 -3.46 -8.58 3.22
CA MET A 28 -2.72 -7.64 4.05
C MET A 28 -3.59 -6.43 4.40
N LYS A 29 -3.68 -6.11 5.69
CA LYS A 29 -4.34 -4.90 6.16
C LYS A 29 -3.37 -3.74 6.07
N VAL A 30 -3.80 -2.69 5.41
CA VAL A 30 -3.01 -1.48 5.22
C VAL A 30 -3.86 -0.24 5.48
N ILE A 31 -3.21 0.87 5.77
CA ILE A 31 -3.85 2.17 5.95
C ILE A 31 -3.31 3.12 4.89
N ILE A 32 -4.19 3.76 4.12
CA ILE A 32 -3.78 4.82 3.20
C ILE A 32 -3.34 6.02 4.02
N THR A 33 -2.07 6.41 3.89
CA THR A 33 -1.50 7.59 4.54
C THR A 33 -1.45 8.80 3.61
N GLN A 34 -1.44 8.57 2.30
CA GLN A 34 -1.42 9.61 1.29
C GLN A 34 -2.09 9.14 -0.01
N SER A 35 -2.77 10.06 -0.70
CA SER A 35 -3.33 9.86 -2.05
C SER A 35 -2.78 10.92 -3.01
N LEU A 36 -2.16 10.46 -4.10
CA LEU A 36 -1.51 11.29 -5.13
C LEU A 36 -2.05 10.89 -6.50
N GLY A 37 -3.22 11.44 -6.87
CA GLY A 37 -3.74 11.47 -8.24
C GLY A 37 -3.72 10.16 -9.04
N GLY A 38 -3.73 9.00 -8.37
CA GLY A 38 -3.56 7.68 -8.99
C GLY A 38 -2.67 6.71 -8.21
N THR A 39 -1.87 7.20 -7.26
CA THR A 39 -1.04 6.37 -6.37
C THR A 39 -1.42 6.57 -4.90
N TYR A 40 -1.18 5.55 -4.10
CA TYR A 40 -1.46 5.55 -2.66
C TYR A 40 -0.23 5.12 -1.89
N THR A 41 0.13 5.89 -0.86
CA THR A 41 1.10 5.45 0.14
C THR A 41 0.34 4.71 1.23
N VAL A 42 0.83 3.54 1.60
CA VAL A 42 0.19 2.68 2.58
C VAL A 42 1.17 2.32 3.70
N ALA A 43 0.65 2.19 4.93
CA ALA A 43 1.37 1.76 6.12
C ALA A 43 0.63 0.63 6.84
#